data_AF-A0A7J8N3F4-F1
#
_entry.id   AF-A0A7J8N3F4-F1
#
_cell.length_a   1.000
_cell.length_b   1.000
_cell.length_c   1.000
_cell.angle_alpha   90.00
_cell.angle_beta   90.00
_cell.angle_gamma   90.00
#
_symmetry.space_group_name_H-M   'P 1'
#
loop_
_entity.id
_entity.type
_entity.pdbx_description
1 polymer ?
#
loop_
_entity_poly.entity_id
_entity_poly.type
_entity_poly.pdbx_seq_one_letter_code
_entity_poly.pdbx_strand_id
1 'polypeptide(L)'
;SCFSSTFNLFCRTIPFGWNLITAGYIEQSLHGVVVSVIGLLFMGKLLEPIWGSKEFLKFIFIVNFLTSVCVFTTAIALYYIMREENYLYMPLSGFHGVLAGFLVGIKQIVPDQELSLLKIKAKWLPSLMLLISIAISFFTPDSATYLPTLIFGAYIGWIYLRYFQRKPEAKHRGDPSEDFAFSTFFPEFLRYYMAFFL
;
A
#
# COMPACT_ATOMS: atom_id res chain seq x y z
N SER A 1 -17.69 24.28 0.21
CA SER A 1 -18.73 23.55 0.96
C SER A 1 -19.52 22.57 0.09
N CYS A 2 -20.01 22.96 -1.10
CA CYS A 2 -20.84 22.09 -1.95
C CYS A 2 -20.07 20.94 -2.67
N PHE A 3 -18.77 21.11 -2.98
CA PHE A 3 -17.95 20.07 -3.62
C PHE A 3 -17.62 18.88 -2.70
N SER A 4 -17.60 19.12 -1.38
CA SER A 4 -17.37 18.08 -0.36
C SER A 4 -18.61 17.20 -0.19
N SER A 5 -19.82 17.74 -0.37
CA SER A 5 -21.07 17.01 -0.15
C SER A 5 -21.36 15.95 -1.22
N THR A 6 -21.01 16.22 -2.49
CA THR A 6 -21.24 15.26 -3.60
C THR A 6 -20.22 14.12 -3.59
N PHE A 7 -18.97 14.40 -3.19
CA PHE A 7 -17.93 13.38 -3.02
C PHE A 7 -18.18 12.50 -1.78
N ASN A 8 -18.72 13.09 -0.72
CA ASN A 8 -19.17 12.37 0.47
C ASN A 8 -20.30 11.37 0.18
N LEU A 9 -21.03 11.51 -0.93
CA LEU A 9 -22.06 10.53 -1.32
C LEU A 9 -21.45 9.20 -1.81
N PHE A 10 -20.28 9.22 -2.45
CA PHE A 10 -19.54 8.01 -2.82
C PHE A 10 -18.77 7.40 -1.64
N CYS A 11 -18.46 8.21 -0.61
CA CYS A 11 -17.79 7.79 0.61
C CYS A 11 -18.73 7.48 1.79
N ARG A 12 -20.06 7.40 1.58
CA ARG A 12 -20.97 6.85 2.59
C ARG A 12 -21.00 5.33 2.50
N THR A 13 -20.85 4.70 3.66
CA THR A 13 -20.70 3.27 3.99
C THR A 13 -21.96 2.44 3.69
N ILE A 14 -22.61 2.66 2.55
CA ILE A 14 -23.58 1.71 2.00
C ILE A 14 -22.83 1.04 0.85
N PRO A 15 -22.19 -0.13 1.10
CA PRO A 15 -21.16 -0.65 0.22
C PRO A 15 -21.82 -1.30 -0.97
N PHE A 16 -22.05 -0.52 -2.01
CA PHE A 16 -22.10 -1.13 -3.31
C PHE A 16 -20.70 -1.62 -3.67
N GLY A 17 -20.58 -2.86 -4.14
CA GLY A 17 -19.27 -3.53 -4.33
C GLY A 17 -18.28 -2.76 -5.22
N TRP A 18 -18.78 -1.89 -6.11
CA TRP A 18 -17.93 -1.02 -6.91
C TRP A 18 -17.17 0.02 -6.10
N ASN A 19 -17.68 0.47 -4.94
CA ASN A 19 -16.97 1.42 -4.08
C ASN A 19 -15.64 0.85 -3.58
N LEU A 20 -15.55 -0.46 -3.34
CA LEU A 20 -14.28 -1.09 -2.94
C LEU A 20 -13.23 -1.05 -4.04
N ILE A 21 -13.66 -0.97 -5.31
CA ILE A 21 -12.75 -0.88 -6.45
C ILE A 21 -12.40 0.58 -6.72
N THR A 22 -13.39 1.47 -6.73
CA THR A 22 -13.21 2.86 -7.16
C THR A 22 -12.69 3.78 -6.07
N ALA A 23 -12.95 3.51 -4.79
CA ALA A 23 -12.55 4.40 -3.70
C ALA A 23 -11.03 4.55 -3.56
N GLY A 24 -10.26 3.51 -3.89
CA GLY A 24 -8.79 3.59 -3.88
C GLY A 24 -8.18 4.48 -4.97
N TYR A 25 -8.94 4.80 -6.03
CA TYR A 25 -8.50 5.74 -7.08
C TYR A 25 -8.95 7.18 -6.82
N ILE A 26 -9.79 7.37 -5.80
CA ILE A 26 -10.38 8.65 -5.47
C ILE A 26 -9.61 9.19 -4.26
N GLU A 27 -9.07 10.40 -4.39
CA GLU A 27 -8.36 11.08 -3.32
C GLU A 27 -9.20 12.19 -2.72
N GLN A 28 -9.09 12.39 -1.41
CA GLN A 28 -9.86 13.38 -0.67
C GLN A 28 -9.26 14.78 -0.71
N SER A 29 -7.95 14.86 -0.95
CA SER A 29 -7.18 16.08 -0.90
C SER A 29 -6.44 16.31 -2.20
N LEU A 30 -6.30 17.59 -2.59
CA LEU A 30 -5.52 17.99 -3.76
C LEU A 30 -4.05 17.53 -3.65
N HIS A 31 -3.49 17.61 -2.45
CA HIS A 31 -2.13 17.12 -2.18
C HIS A 31 -2.02 15.61 -2.39
N GLY A 32 -3.01 14.83 -1.92
CA GLY A 32 -3.09 13.40 -2.14
C GLY A 32 -3.12 13.05 -3.63
N VAL A 33 -3.98 13.72 -4.42
CA VAL A 33 -4.03 13.56 -5.89
C VAL A 33 -2.65 13.79 -6.52
N VAL A 34 -1.99 14.91 -6.19
CA VAL A 34 -0.69 15.27 -6.78
C VAL A 34 0.37 14.22 -6.43
N VAL A 35 0.44 13.81 -5.17
CA VAL A 35 1.39 12.77 -4.73
C VAL A 35 1.11 11.44 -5.41
N SER A 36 -0.15 11.04 -5.52
CA SER A 36 -0.56 9.78 -6.15
C SER A 36 -0.28 9.77 -7.64
N VAL A 37 -0.49 10.88 -8.36
CA VAL A 37 -0.15 11.01 -9.78
C VAL A 37 1.36 11.00 -10.00
N ILE A 38 2.12 11.80 -9.26
CA ILE A 38 3.59 11.82 -9.39
C ILE A 38 4.17 10.46 -9.03
N GLY A 39 3.70 9.86 -7.93
CA GLY A 39 4.10 8.54 -7.49
C GLY A 39 3.81 7.48 -8.55
N LEU A 40 2.60 7.46 -9.12
CA LEU A 40 2.23 6.52 -10.17
C LEU A 40 3.07 6.70 -11.44
N LEU A 41 3.32 7.94 -11.88
CA LEU A 41 4.15 8.21 -13.07
C LEU A 41 5.61 7.81 -12.86
N PHE A 42 6.17 8.12 -11.69
CA PHE A 42 7.54 7.77 -11.34
C PHE A 42 7.70 6.24 -11.23
N MET A 43 6.79 5.58 -10.51
CA MET A 43 6.78 4.12 -10.37
C MET A 43 6.51 3.41 -11.70
N GLY A 44 5.62 3.96 -12.54
CA GLY A 44 5.38 3.46 -13.89
C GLY A 44 6.66 3.47 -14.71
N LYS A 45 7.38 4.60 -14.74
CA LYS A 45 8.66 4.69 -15.47
C LYS A 45 9.72 3.69 -14.98
N LEU A 46 9.73 3.34 -13.70
CA LEU A 46 10.72 2.42 -13.12
C LEU A 46 10.30 0.95 -13.21
N LEU A 47 9.06 0.62 -12.88
CA LEU A 47 8.57 -0.75 -12.73
C LEU A 47 7.96 -1.30 -14.03
N GLU A 48 7.27 -0.47 -14.81
CA GLU A 48 6.57 -0.91 -16.03
C GLU A 48 7.51 -1.55 -17.07
N PRO A 49 8.71 -1.00 -17.36
CA PRO A 49 9.62 -1.63 -18.32
C PRO A 49 10.12 -3.01 -17.90
N ILE A 50 10.16 -3.27 -16.59
CA ILE A 50 10.73 -4.49 -16.01
C ILE A 50 9.65 -5.55 -15.80
N TRP A 51 8.46 -5.15 -15.34
CA TRP A 51 7.34 -6.06 -15.10
C TRP A 51 6.51 -6.30 -16.37
N GLY A 52 6.53 -5.35 -17.30
CA GLY A 52 5.61 -5.28 -18.43
C GLY A 52 4.26 -4.67 -18.04
N SER A 53 3.65 -3.90 -18.95
CA SER A 53 2.42 -3.14 -18.70
C SER A 53 1.25 -3.98 -18.20
N LYS A 54 1.11 -5.23 -18.67
CA LYS A 54 0.04 -6.14 -18.25
C LYS A 54 0.17 -6.55 -16.78
N GLU A 55 1.38 -6.84 -16.31
CA GLU A 55 1.60 -7.23 -14.91
C GLU A 55 1.55 -6.02 -14.00
N PHE A 56 2.05 -4.87 -14.45
CA PHE A 56 1.97 -3.60 -13.71
C PHE A 56 0.52 -3.18 -13.44
N LEU A 57 -0.36 -3.22 -14.45
CA LEU A 57 -1.79 -2.92 -14.25
C LEU A 57 -2.49 -3.96 -13.37
N LYS A 58 -2.15 -5.25 -13.52
CA LYS A 58 -2.69 -6.30 -12.65
C LYS A 58 -2.28 -6.11 -11.20
N PHE A 59 -1.03 -5.71 -10.95
CA PHE A 59 -0.55 -5.38 -9.61
C PHE A 59 -1.40 -4.25 -9.00
N ILE A 60 -1.55 -3.13 -9.72
CA ILE A 60 -2.35 -1.98 -9.24
C ILE A 60 -3.76 -2.44 -8.86
N PHE A 61 -4.43 -3.17 -9.77
CA PHE A 61 -5.81 -3.59 -9.56
C PHE A 61 -5.96 -4.53 -8.36
N ILE A 62 -5.12 -5.57 -8.27
CA ILE A 62 -5.19 -6.59 -7.22
C ILE A 62 -4.83 -6.00 -5.86
N VAL A 63 -3.73 -5.24 -5.78
CA VAL A 63 -3.29 -4.62 -4.52
C VAL A 63 -4.33 -3.62 -4.04
N ASN A 64 -4.86 -2.77 -4.92
CA ASN A 64 -5.90 -1.82 -4.56
C ASN A 64 -7.14 -2.51 -4.00
N PHE A 65 -7.68 -3.47 -4.76
CA PHE A 65 -8.91 -4.18 -4.37
C PHE A 65 -8.76 -4.92 -3.04
N LEU A 66 -7.71 -5.73 -2.90
CA LEU A 66 -7.48 -6.50 -1.68
C LEU A 66 -7.18 -5.60 -0.46
N THR A 67 -6.44 -4.51 -0.66
CA THR A 67 -6.20 -3.53 0.41
C THR A 67 -7.52 -2.90 0.87
N SER A 68 -8.38 -2.47 -0.06
CA SER A 68 -9.70 -1.93 0.28
C SER A 68 -10.58 -2.94 1.02
N VAL A 69 -10.56 -4.22 0.63
CA VAL A 69 -11.29 -5.29 1.34
C VAL A 69 -10.74 -5.48 2.76
N CYS A 70 -9.43 -5.53 2.94
CA CYS A 70 -8.79 -5.68 4.26
C CYS A 70 -9.12 -4.49 5.17
N VAL A 71 -8.94 -3.25 4.67
CA VAL A 71 -9.21 -2.03 5.43
C VAL A 71 -10.69 -1.92 5.80
N PHE A 72 -11.60 -2.24 4.87
CA PHE A 72 -13.04 -2.27 5.16
C PHE A 72 -13.39 -3.29 6.25
N THR A 73 -12.80 -4.49 6.18
CA THR A 73 -12.98 -5.52 7.20
C THR A 73 -12.44 -5.06 8.56
N THR A 74 -11.28 -4.40 8.59
CA THR A 74 -10.71 -3.82 9.80
C THR A 74 -11.59 -2.72 10.38
N ALA A 75 -12.16 -1.84 9.55
CA ALA A 75 -13.08 -0.80 9.99
C ALA A 75 -14.33 -1.40 10.66
N ILE A 76 -14.91 -2.44 10.08
CA ILE A 76 -16.04 -3.17 10.68
C ILE A 76 -15.63 -3.83 12.00
N ALA A 77 -14.48 -4.51 12.03
CA ALA A 77 -14.00 -5.16 13.24
C ALA A 77 -13.76 -4.15 14.38
N LEU A 78 -13.11 -3.02 14.08
CA LEU A 78 -12.89 -1.95 15.05
C LEU A 78 -14.20 -1.32 15.54
N TYR A 79 -15.19 -1.16 14.67
CA TYR A 79 -16.52 -0.72 15.07
C TYR A 79 -17.15 -1.67 16.11
N TYR A 80 -17.09 -2.99 15.89
CA TYR A 80 -17.65 -3.95 16.85
C TYR A 80 -16.92 -3.96 18.20
N ILE A 81 -15.60 -3.73 18.19
CA ILE A 81 -14.75 -3.73 19.40
C ILE A 81 -14.91 -2.43 20.18
N MET A 82 -14.71 -1.29 19.51
CA MET A 82 -14.66 0.04 20.14
C MET A 82 -16.05 0.66 20.33
N ARG A 83 -17.07 0.16 19.61
CA ARG A 83 -18.46 0.68 19.61
C ARG A 83 -18.58 2.15 19.17
N GLU A 84 -17.57 2.69 18.50
CA GLU A 84 -17.61 4.05 17.95
C GLU A 84 -17.98 4.04 16.47
N GLU A 85 -19.05 4.74 16.11
CA GLU A 85 -19.53 4.83 14.72
C GLU A 85 -18.58 5.60 13.80
N ASN A 86 -17.67 6.39 14.34
CA ASN A 86 -16.70 7.19 13.58
C ASN A 86 -15.85 6.31 12.64
N TYR A 87 -15.53 5.07 13.03
CA TYR A 87 -14.76 4.13 12.21
C TYR A 87 -15.50 3.66 10.94
N LEU A 88 -16.84 3.65 10.95
CA LEU A 88 -17.64 3.30 9.78
C LEU A 88 -17.72 4.44 8.77
N TYR A 89 -17.80 5.69 9.24
CA TYR A 89 -17.98 6.87 8.40
C TYR A 89 -16.67 7.50 7.93
N MET A 90 -15.53 6.98 8.39
CA MET A 90 -14.24 7.48 7.98
C MET A 90 -13.98 7.09 6.51
N PRO A 91 -13.62 8.04 5.66
CA PRO A 91 -13.49 7.77 4.23
C PRO A 91 -12.30 6.86 3.94
N LEU A 92 -12.61 5.63 3.53
CA LEU A 92 -11.63 4.65 3.07
C LEU A 92 -11.28 4.91 1.60
N SER A 93 -10.51 5.96 1.35
CA SER A 93 -10.17 6.39 0.00
C SER A 93 -8.69 6.75 -0.11
N GLY A 94 -8.12 6.56 -1.31
CA GLY A 94 -6.76 6.99 -1.62
C GLY A 94 -5.85 5.88 -2.14
N PHE A 95 -4.88 6.30 -2.96
CA PHE A 95 -4.00 5.41 -3.73
C PHE A 95 -2.75 4.99 -2.92
N HIS A 96 -2.63 5.46 -1.69
CA HIS A 96 -1.48 5.26 -0.81
C HIS A 96 -1.14 3.79 -0.57
N GLY A 97 -2.13 2.89 -0.52
CA GLY A 97 -1.88 1.45 -0.39
C GLY A 97 -1.14 0.86 -1.58
N VAL A 98 -1.46 1.30 -2.80
CA VAL A 98 -0.76 0.87 -4.02
C VAL A 98 0.64 1.48 -4.07
N LEU A 99 0.80 2.76 -3.67
CA LEU A 99 2.12 3.38 -3.56
C LEU A 99 3.03 2.64 -2.57
N ALA A 100 2.49 2.22 -1.42
CA ALA A 100 3.18 1.37 -0.46
C ALA A 100 3.62 0.04 -1.07
N GLY A 101 2.72 -0.61 -1.83
CA GLY A 101 3.06 -1.81 -2.61
C GLY A 101 4.14 -1.56 -3.67
N PHE A 102 4.16 -0.40 -4.32
CA PHE A 102 5.22 -0.07 -5.28
C PHE A 102 6.59 0.10 -4.63
N LEU A 103 6.68 0.65 -3.41
CA LEU A 103 7.95 0.70 -2.68
C LEU A 103 8.49 -0.72 -2.42
N VAL A 104 7.60 -1.66 -2.10
CA VAL A 104 7.95 -3.09 -1.99
C VAL A 104 8.47 -3.62 -3.34
N GLY A 105 7.83 -3.21 -4.44
CA GLY A 105 8.30 -3.49 -5.80
C GLY A 105 9.69 -2.95 -6.12
N ILE A 106 10.02 -1.72 -5.69
CA ILE A 106 11.39 -1.19 -5.86
C ILE A 106 12.40 -2.06 -5.12
N LYS A 107 12.10 -2.42 -3.86
CA LYS A 107 12.97 -3.32 -3.09
C LYS A 107 13.20 -4.65 -3.82
N GLN A 108 12.20 -5.19 -4.51
CA GLN A 108 12.34 -6.43 -5.26
C GLN A 108 13.31 -6.30 -6.45
N ILE A 109 13.25 -5.19 -7.18
CA ILE A 109 14.02 -5.02 -8.42
C ILE A 109 15.46 -4.58 -8.13
N VAL A 110 15.62 -3.59 -7.25
CA VAL A 110 16.91 -2.90 -7.03
C VAL A 110 17.18 -2.71 -5.53
N PRO A 111 17.25 -3.79 -4.72
CA PRO A 111 17.36 -3.70 -3.26
C PRO A 111 18.59 -2.91 -2.79
N ASP A 112 19.71 -3.02 -3.52
CA ASP A 112 20.98 -2.39 -3.17
C ASP A 112 21.24 -1.07 -3.90
N GLN A 113 20.33 -0.62 -4.77
CA GLN A 113 20.46 0.70 -5.39
C GLN A 113 20.25 1.79 -4.35
N GLU A 114 21.20 2.71 -4.29
CA GLU A 114 21.12 3.90 -3.46
C GLU A 114 20.32 4.98 -4.18
N LEU A 115 19.31 5.53 -3.51
CA LEU A 115 18.61 6.71 -4.03
C LEU A 115 19.51 7.93 -3.86
N SER A 116 19.87 8.56 -4.97
CA SER A 116 20.79 9.71 -5.03
C SER A 116 20.39 10.87 -4.14
N LEU A 117 19.09 11.06 -3.88
CA LEU A 117 18.58 12.14 -3.05
C LEU A 117 18.80 11.95 -1.54
N LEU A 118 18.81 10.69 -1.07
CA LEU A 118 18.81 10.40 0.37
C LEU A 118 19.98 9.53 0.82
N LYS A 119 20.78 8.98 -0.11
CA LYS A 119 21.83 7.98 0.17
C LYS A 119 21.32 6.79 1.01
N ILE A 120 20.04 6.46 0.83
CA ILE A 120 19.39 5.32 1.48
C ILE A 120 19.23 4.23 0.42
N LYS A 121 19.54 2.99 0.81
CA LYS A 121 19.33 1.81 -0.03
C LYS A 121 17.84 1.52 -0.19
N ALA A 122 17.42 1.17 -1.40
CA ALA A 122 16.01 0.94 -1.70
C ALA A 122 15.35 -0.16 -0.85
N LYS A 123 16.12 -1.15 -0.35
CA LYS A 123 15.60 -2.18 0.57
C LYS A 123 14.98 -1.65 1.86
N TRP A 124 15.37 -0.44 2.29
CA TRP A 124 14.83 0.20 3.49
C TRP A 124 13.59 1.06 3.20
N LEU A 125 13.23 1.30 1.93
CA LEU A 125 12.12 2.18 1.58
C LEU A 125 10.78 1.76 2.19
N PRO A 126 10.34 0.48 2.09
CA PRO A 126 9.06 0.09 2.65
C PRO A 126 9.06 0.21 4.18
N SER A 127 10.18 -0.13 4.83
CA SER A 127 10.37 -0.06 6.28
C SER A 127 10.33 1.39 6.77
N LEU A 128 11.04 2.27 6.09
CA LEU A 128 11.13 3.69 6.42
C LEU A 128 9.78 4.36 6.27
N MET A 129 9.04 4.04 5.19
CA MET A 129 7.68 4.53 5.00
C MET A 129 6.79 4.13 6.19
N LEU A 130 6.75 2.84 6.57
CA LEU A 130 5.94 2.39 7.70
C LEU A 130 6.36 3.06 9.01
N LEU A 131 7.65 3.20 9.28
CA LEU A 131 8.17 3.84 10.48
C LEU A 131 7.79 5.32 10.55
N ILE A 132 7.93 6.06 9.43
CA ILE A 132 7.54 7.46 9.34
C ILE A 132 6.03 7.59 9.53
N SER A 133 5.22 6.74 8.91
CA SER A 133 3.76 6.78 9.07
C SER A 133 3.33 6.51 10.51
N ILE A 134 3.99 5.56 11.20
CA ILE A 134 3.73 5.28 12.62
C ILE A 134 4.12 6.49 13.47
N ALA A 135 5.29 7.08 13.21
CA ALA A 135 5.75 8.27 13.93
C ALA A 135 4.76 9.45 13.76
N ILE A 136 4.35 9.74 12.51
CA ILE A 136 3.38 10.82 12.22
C ILE A 136 2.04 10.54 12.90
N SER A 137 1.60 9.28 12.95
CA SER A 137 0.36 8.89 13.65
C SER A 137 0.34 9.25 15.13
N PHE A 138 1.49 9.35 15.81
CA PHE A 138 1.54 9.81 17.21
C PHE A 138 1.35 11.33 17.34
N PHE A 139 1.78 12.10 16.34
CA PHE A 139 1.66 13.56 16.35
C PHE A 139 0.34 14.06 15.75
N THR A 140 -0.23 13.31 14.80
CA THR A 140 -1.44 13.69 14.06
C THR A 140 -2.41 12.52 14.08
N PRO A 141 -3.37 12.49 15.03
CA PRO A 141 -4.32 11.38 15.18
C PRO A 141 -5.11 11.08 13.90
N ASP A 142 -5.46 12.10 13.12
CA ASP A 142 -6.17 11.93 11.83
C ASP A 142 -5.37 11.10 10.81
N SER A 143 -4.02 11.13 10.92
CA SER A 143 -3.13 10.38 10.03
C SER A 143 -3.07 8.89 10.35
N ALA A 144 -3.48 8.49 11.57
CA ALA A 144 -3.57 7.09 11.98
C ALA A 144 -4.47 6.26 11.06
N THR A 145 -5.43 6.92 10.42
CA THR A 145 -6.36 6.36 9.44
C THR A 145 -5.67 5.79 8.20
N TYR A 146 -4.53 6.36 7.80
CA TYR A 146 -3.80 5.89 6.63
C TYR A 146 -2.91 4.68 6.95
N LEU A 147 -2.62 4.41 8.23
CA LEU A 147 -1.74 3.31 8.64
C LEU A 147 -2.24 1.94 8.17
N PRO A 148 -3.51 1.54 8.42
CA PRO A 148 -4.01 0.25 7.94
C PRO A 148 -3.87 0.10 6.43
N THR A 149 -4.18 1.15 5.66
CA THR A 149 -4.07 1.15 4.19
C THR A 149 -2.62 0.95 3.72
N LEU A 150 -1.66 1.61 4.38
CA LEU A 150 -0.23 1.47 4.06
C LEU A 150 0.32 0.10 4.43
N ILE A 151 -0.05 -0.42 5.62
CA ILE A 151 0.38 -1.73 6.11
C ILE A 151 -0.18 -2.84 5.22
N PHE A 152 -1.50 -2.85 4.99
CA PHE A 152 -2.12 -3.85 4.12
C PHE A 152 -1.65 -3.71 2.67
N GLY A 153 -1.50 -2.49 2.14
CA GLY A 153 -0.98 -2.27 0.80
C GLY A 153 0.44 -2.80 0.60
N ALA A 154 1.35 -2.53 1.54
CA ALA A 154 2.70 -3.09 1.53
C ALA A 154 2.68 -4.61 1.65
N TYR A 155 1.86 -5.16 2.56
CA TYR A 155 1.79 -6.59 2.81
C TYR A 155 1.20 -7.38 1.63
N ILE A 156 0.07 -6.94 1.08
CA ILE A 156 -0.54 -7.53 -0.11
C ILE A 156 0.37 -7.37 -1.33
N GLY A 157 1.02 -6.21 -1.46
CA GLY A 157 2.05 -5.99 -2.48
C GLY A 157 3.18 -7.01 -2.38
N TRP A 158 3.70 -7.25 -1.18
CA TRP A 158 4.71 -8.27 -0.94
C TRP A 158 4.21 -9.68 -1.30
N ILE A 159 3.03 -10.09 -0.83
CA ILE A 159 2.44 -11.41 -1.16
C ILE A 159 2.32 -11.58 -2.68
N TYR A 160 1.79 -10.56 -3.37
CA TYR A 160 1.61 -10.62 -4.82
C TYR A 160 2.96 -10.80 -5.53
N LEU A 161 3.98 -10.03 -5.16
CA LEU A 161 5.30 -10.10 -5.77
C LEU A 161 6.06 -11.38 -5.41
N ARG A 162 5.91 -11.87 -4.18
CA ARG A 162 6.54 -13.09 -3.68
C ARG A 162 5.99 -14.34 -4.37
N TYR A 163 4.68 -14.43 -4.60
CA TYR A 163 4.03 -15.68 -5.01
C TYR A 163 3.28 -15.62 -6.35
N PHE A 164 2.70 -14.48 -6.72
CA PHE A 164 1.71 -14.40 -7.81
C PHE A 164 2.22 -13.71 -9.07
N GLN A 165 3.22 -12.82 -8.96
CA GLN A 165 3.75 -12.07 -10.09
C GLN A 165 4.26 -13.01 -11.19
N ARG A 166 3.82 -12.79 -12.43
CA ARG A 166 4.33 -13.56 -13.56
C ARG A 166 5.52 -12.83 -14.16
N LYS A 167 6.71 -13.44 -14.12
CA LYS A 167 7.87 -12.92 -14.82
C LYS A 167 7.88 -13.51 -16.24
N PRO A 168 7.92 -12.71 -17.32
CA PRO A 168 7.84 -13.23 -18.69
C PRO A 168 9.01 -14.15 -19.05
N GLU A 169 10.18 -13.92 -18.44
CA GLU A 169 11.41 -14.69 -18.69
C GLU A 169 11.55 -15.94 -17.80
N ALA A 170 10.83 -16.00 -16.68
CA ALA A 170 10.95 -17.11 -15.73
C ALA A 170 9.78 -18.09 -15.84
N LYS A 171 10.09 -19.39 -15.80
CA LYS A 171 9.08 -20.45 -15.75
C LYS A 171 8.31 -20.48 -14.41
N HIS A 172 8.88 -19.88 -13.37
CA HIS A 172 8.28 -19.79 -12.04
C HIS A 172 7.53 -18.46 -11.84
N ARG A 173 6.55 -18.47 -10.93
CA ARG A 173 5.83 -17.28 -10.48
C ARG A 173 6.49 -16.72 -9.24
N GLY A 174 6.42 -15.40 -9.09
CA GLY A 174 6.90 -14.67 -7.94
C GLY A 174 8.41 -14.60 -7.82
N ASP A 175 8.86 -14.23 -6.62
CA ASP A 175 10.25 -14.04 -6.26
C ASP A 175 10.61 -14.89 -5.04
N PRO A 176 11.24 -16.06 -5.21
CA PRO A 176 11.56 -16.96 -4.10
C PRO A 176 12.81 -16.56 -3.32
N SER A 177 13.52 -15.48 -3.68
CA SER A 177 14.80 -15.10 -3.08
C SER A 177 14.72 -14.81 -1.57
N GLU A 178 15.60 -15.37 -0.75
CA GLU A 178 15.61 -15.10 0.70
C GLU A 178 15.76 -13.59 1.04
N ASP A 179 16.43 -12.83 0.16
CA ASP A 179 16.57 -11.39 0.27
C ASP A 179 15.23 -10.63 0.20
N PHE A 180 14.22 -11.23 -0.44
CA PHE A 180 12.85 -10.72 -0.54
C PHE A 180 11.87 -11.35 0.48
N ALA A 181 12.35 -12.07 1.48
CA ALA A 181 11.50 -12.57 2.57
C ALA A 181 10.88 -11.43 3.39
N PHE A 182 9.70 -11.65 3.98
CA PHE A 182 9.00 -10.63 4.76
C PHE A 182 9.84 -10.11 5.95
N SER A 183 10.64 -10.98 6.57
CA SER A 183 11.52 -10.61 7.66
C SER A 183 12.53 -9.53 7.26
N THR A 184 13.02 -9.51 6.02
CA THR A 184 14.02 -8.53 5.55
C THR A 184 13.44 -7.13 5.39
N PHE A 185 12.12 -6.94 5.58
CA PHE A 185 11.49 -5.62 5.65
C PHE A 185 11.64 -4.97 7.02
N PHE A 186 12.20 -5.66 8.01
CA PHE A 186 12.41 -5.13 9.35
C PHE A 186 13.92 -5.04 9.66
N PRO A 187 14.34 -4.08 10.51
CA PRO A 187 15.71 -4.03 11.01
C PRO A 187 16.07 -5.31 11.77
N GLU A 188 17.37 -5.64 11.84
CA GLU A 188 17.88 -6.93 12.35
C GLU A 188 17.35 -7.31 13.73
N PHE A 189 17.18 -6.33 14.62
CA PHE A 189 16.63 -6.56 15.96
C PHE A 189 15.20 -7.14 15.93
N LEU A 190 14.37 -6.73 14.97
CA LEU A 190 12.98 -7.23 14.82
C LEU A 190 12.88 -8.47 13.94
N ARG A 191 13.91 -8.77 13.13
CA ARG A 191 13.94 -9.96 12.25
C ARG A 191 13.79 -11.25 13.05
N TYR A 192 14.42 -11.33 14.22
CA TYR A 192 14.39 -12.52 15.07
C TYR A 192 12.96 -12.89 15.52
N TYR A 193 12.15 -11.90 15.88
CA TYR A 193 10.77 -12.11 16.32
C TYR A 193 9.82 -12.41 15.15
N MET A 194 10.08 -11.82 13.99
CA MET A 194 9.22 -11.95 12.81
C MET A 194 9.50 -13.19 11.97
N ALA A 195 10.69 -13.79 12.06
CA ALA A 195 11.05 -15.01 11.32
C ALA A 195 10.18 -16.23 11.68
N PHE A 196 9.43 -16.16 12.78
CA PHE A 196 8.51 -17.23 13.20
C PHE A 196 7.10 -17.07 12.62
N PHE A 197 6.75 -15.90 12.08
CA PHE A 197 5.35 -15.56 11.75
C PHE A 197 4.96 -15.75 10.28
N LEU A 198 5.88 -16.12 9.38
CA LEU A 198 5.62 -16.29 7.93
C LEU A 198 6.51 -17.35 7.29
#